data_AF-A6YQN3-F1
#
_entry.id   AF-A6YQN3-F1
#
_cell.length_a   1.000
_cell.length_b   1.000
_cell.length_c   1.000
_cell.angle_alpha   90.00
_cell.angle_beta   90.00
_cell.angle_gamma   90.00
#
_symmetry.space_group_name_H-M   'P 1'
#
loop_
_entity.id
_entity.type
_entity.pdbx_description
1 polymer ?
#
loop_
_entity_poly.entity_id
_entity_poly.type
_entity_poly.pdbx_seq_one_letter_code
_entity_poly.pdbx_strand_id
1 'polypeptide(L)'
;ETINYRTFRPEKDGLFCARIFGPIKDYECLCGKYKRMKFRGIICEKCGVEVTKSNVRRERMGHINLATPVAHIWFLKSLPSRISLAVDMKLKEVERVLYFENFIVIEPGLTGLQKNQLLNEEELAKYQDEFGEESFEAGIGAEAILSILKSMDLELERKLLINTIKETKSKVNEERSIKRLKLIESFIETGQKPEWMILTVIPVIPPELRPLVPLDGGRFATSDLNDLYRRVINRNNRLKRLMDLKAPDIIVRNEKRMLQESVDALFDNGRRGRVITG
;
A
#
# COMPACT_ATOMS: atom_id res chain seq x y z
N GLU A 1 -16.08 7.15 -7.54
CA GLU A 1 -17.54 6.92 -7.45
C GLU A 1 -17.89 5.52 -7.96
N THR A 2 -19.12 5.03 -7.74
CA THR A 2 -19.56 3.67 -8.12
C THR A 2 -20.49 3.69 -9.34
N ILE A 3 -21.72 4.15 -9.16
CA ILE A 3 -22.75 4.27 -10.20
C ILE A 3 -23.46 5.62 -10.08
N ASN A 4 -24.02 6.09 -11.19
CA ASN A 4 -24.82 7.30 -11.23
C ASN A 4 -26.19 7.06 -10.57
N TYR A 5 -26.59 7.89 -9.61
CA TYR A 5 -27.82 7.70 -8.84
C TYR A 5 -29.12 7.84 -9.66
N ARG A 6 -29.10 8.55 -10.80
CA ARG A 6 -30.29 8.73 -11.66
C ARG A 6 -30.38 7.69 -12.76
N THR A 7 -29.25 7.40 -13.41
CA THR A 7 -29.22 6.56 -14.62
C THR A 7 -28.81 5.12 -14.33
N PHE A 8 -28.32 4.83 -13.12
CA PHE A 8 -27.75 3.55 -12.71
C PHE A 8 -26.62 3.05 -13.62
N ARG A 9 -26.03 3.95 -14.41
CA ARG A 9 -24.88 3.65 -15.26
C ARG A 9 -23.59 3.75 -14.45
N PRO A 10 -22.58 2.91 -14.73
CA PRO A 10 -21.28 3.03 -14.12
C PRO A 10 -20.64 4.38 -14.41
N GLU A 11 -20.07 5.00 -13.38
CA GLU A 11 -19.35 6.26 -13.50
C GLU A 11 -18.00 6.07 -14.21
N LYS A 12 -17.56 7.13 -14.90
CA LYS A 12 -16.26 7.14 -15.56
C LYS A 12 -15.16 7.09 -14.50
N ASP A 13 -14.19 6.20 -14.70
CA ASP A 13 -13.05 5.98 -13.78
C ASP A 13 -13.45 5.58 -12.35
N GLY A 14 -14.73 5.20 -12.17
CA GLY A 14 -15.25 4.64 -10.94
C GLY A 14 -14.95 3.16 -10.76
N LEU A 15 -15.32 2.64 -9.58
CA LEU A 15 -15.12 1.24 -9.21
C LEU A 15 -15.86 0.23 -10.11
N PHE A 16 -16.83 0.68 -10.91
CA PHE A 16 -17.58 -0.17 -11.84
C PHE A 16 -17.35 0.21 -13.31
N CYS A 17 -16.40 1.11 -13.60
CA CYS A 17 -16.14 1.70 -14.91
C CYS A 17 -16.09 0.65 -16.02
N ALA A 18 -16.97 0.80 -17.01
CA ALA A 18 -17.06 -0.15 -18.13
C ALA A 18 -15.84 -0.12 -19.06
N ARG A 19 -15.09 1.00 -19.08
CA ARG A 19 -13.84 1.10 -19.85
C ARG A 19 -12.75 0.20 -19.27
N ILE A 20 -12.65 0.15 -17.94
CA ILE A 20 -11.62 -0.63 -17.23
C ILE A 20 -12.02 -2.11 -17.20
N PHE A 21 -13.24 -2.39 -16.75
CA PHE A 21 -13.65 -3.76 -16.44
C PHE A 21 -14.36 -4.47 -17.61
N GLY A 22 -14.80 -3.75 -18.63
CA GLY A 22 -15.54 -4.30 -19.78
C GLY A 22 -17.03 -3.96 -19.80
N PRO A 23 -17.75 -4.37 -20.85
CA PRO A 23 -19.12 -3.97 -21.13
C PRO A 23 -20.14 -4.64 -20.19
N ILE A 24 -21.25 -3.95 -19.90
CA ILE A 24 -22.35 -4.48 -19.04
C ILE A 24 -23.18 -5.53 -19.79
N LYS A 25 -23.36 -5.34 -21.10
CA LYS A 25 -24.14 -6.21 -21.97
C LYS A 25 -23.22 -6.82 -23.03
N ASP A 26 -23.53 -8.05 -23.43
CA ASP A 26 -22.78 -8.76 -24.45
C ASP A 26 -22.78 -8.01 -25.78
N TYR A 27 -21.59 -7.79 -26.32
CA TYR A 27 -21.36 -7.15 -27.62
C TYR A 27 -22.07 -5.78 -27.76
N GLU A 28 -22.14 -5.02 -26.67
CA GLU A 28 -22.69 -3.67 -26.65
C GLU A 28 -21.81 -2.72 -25.82
N CYS A 29 -21.41 -1.60 -26.43
CA CYS A 29 -20.68 -0.56 -25.71
C CYS A 29 -21.61 0.27 -24.80
N LEU A 30 -21.06 0.92 -23.76
CA LEU A 30 -21.87 1.65 -22.75
C LEU A 30 -22.78 2.75 -23.33
N CYS A 31 -22.35 3.45 -24.38
CA CYS A 31 -23.17 4.50 -25.01
C CYS A 31 -24.18 3.97 -26.04
N GLY A 32 -24.08 2.70 -26.43
CA GLY A 32 -24.93 2.08 -27.44
C GLY A 32 -24.62 2.45 -28.90
N LYS A 33 -23.51 3.16 -29.20
CA LYS A 33 -23.07 3.46 -30.59
C LYS A 33 -22.79 2.17 -31.36
N TYR A 34 -22.01 1.27 -30.77
CA TYR A 34 -21.71 -0.06 -31.31
C TYR A 34 -22.52 -1.11 -30.55
N LYS A 35 -23.32 -1.88 -31.31
CA LYS A 35 -24.18 -2.96 -30.82
C LYS A 35 -24.12 -4.15 -31.78
N ARG A 36 -24.26 -5.36 -31.23
CA ARG A 36 -24.23 -6.66 -31.92
C ARG A 36 -22.81 -7.17 -32.18
N MET A 37 -22.74 -8.48 -32.39
CA MET A 37 -21.49 -9.24 -32.54
C MET A 37 -20.59 -8.78 -33.69
N LYS A 38 -21.14 -8.12 -34.72
CA LYS A 38 -20.36 -7.62 -35.87
C LYS A 38 -19.28 -6.60 -35.50
N PHE A 39 -19.43 -5.91 -34.37
CA PHE A 39 -18.45 -4.92 -33.89
C PHE A 39 -17.53 -5.48 -32.80
N ARG A 40 -17.47 -6.82 -32.64
CA ARG A 40 -16.62 -7.46 -31.64
C ARG A 40 -15.17 -6.99 -31.77
N GLY A 41 -14.55 -6.66 -30.63
CA GLY A 41 -13.15 -6.20 -30.55
C GLY A 41 -12.96 -4.70 -30.83
N ILE A 42 -13.99 -3.97 -31.27
CA ILE A 42 -13.89 -2.53 -31.49
C ILE A 42 -13.99 -1.79 -30.15
N ILE A 43 -13.08 -0.84 -29.93
CA ILE A 43 -13.13 0.09 -28.80
C ILE A 43 -13.94 1.31 -29.22
N CYS A 44 -15.00 1.63 -28.48
CA CYS A 44 -15.85 2.76 -28.83
C CYS A 44 -15.14 4.10 -28.60
N GLU A 45 -15.07 4.97 -29.62
CA GLU A 45 -14.48 6.32 -29.50
C GLU A 45 -15.17 7.22 -28.46
N LYS A 46 -16.49 7.06 -28.25
CA LYS A 46 -17.27 7.93 -27.36
C LYS A 46 -17.11 7.55 -25.89
N CYS A 47 -17.15 6.27 -25.55
CA CYS A 47 -17.10 5.79 -24.16
C CYS A 47 -15.84 5.01 -23.78
N GLY A 48 -14.97 4.69 -24.75
CA GLY A 48 -13.76 3.89 -24.54
C GLY A 48 -14.01 2.43 -24.19
N VAL A 49 -15.27 1.95 -24.25
CA VAL A 49 -15.62 0.58 -23.90
C VAL A 49 -15.41 -0.34 -25.09
N GLU A 50 -14.67 -1.42 -24.86
CA GLU A 50 -14.48 -2.51 -25.81
C GLU A 50 -15.76 -3.33 -25.96
N VAL A 51 -16.14 -3.62 -27.21
CA VAL A 51 -17.28 -4.48 -27.53
C VAL A 51 -16.86 -5.94 -27.44
N THR A 52 -17.13 -6.56 -26.30
CA THR A 52 -16.84 -7.97 -26.01
C THR A 52 -17.98 -8.59 -25.18
N LYS A 53 -17.83 -9.83 -24.74
CA LYS A 53 -18.75 -10.47 -23.79
C LYS A 53 -18.66 -9.79 -22.43
N SER A 54 -19.76 -9.71 -21.68
CA SER A 54 -19.78 -9.09 -20.35
C SER A 54 -19.01 -9.91 -19.30
N ASN A 55 -18.86 -11.22 -19.51
CA ASN A 55 -18.15 -12.14 -18.61
C ASN A 55 -16.71 -11.72 -18.30
N VAL A 56 -16.07 -10.93 -19.17
CA VAL A 56 -14.73 -10.37 -18.91
C VAL A 56 -14.69 -9.50 -17.65
N ARG A 57 -15.84 -8.97 -17.19
CA ARG A 57 -15.98 -8.20 -15.95
C ARG A 57 -15.77 -9.04 -14.68
N ARG A 58 -15.72 -10.36 -14.80
CA ARG A 58 -15.35 -11.28 -13.73
C ARG A 58 -13.84 -11.50 -13.61
N GLU A 59 -13.10 -11.26 -14.69
CA GLU A 59 -11.67 -11.59 -14.81
C GLU A 59 -10.78 -10.35 -14.82
N ARG A 60 -11.24 -9.25 -15.43
CA ARG A 60 -10.44 -8.02 -15.56
C ARG A 60 -10.29 -7.33 -14.21
N MET A 61 -9.04 -7.15 -13.78
CA MET A 61 -8.69 -6.38 -12.59
C MET A 61 -8.40 -4.93 -12.92
N GLY A 62 -8.52 -4.06 -11.92
CA GLY A 62 -8.03 -2.68 -11.96
C GLY A 62 -6.86 -2.50 -11.00
N HIS A 63 -6.33 -1.28 -10.92
CA HIS A 63 -5.37 -0.91 -9.89
C HIS A 63 -5.57 0.53 -9.43
N ILE A 64 -5.08 0.85 -8.23
CA ILE A 64 -5.05 2.18 -7.64
C ILE A 64 -3.59 2.54 -7.43
N ASN A 65 -3.14 3.62 -8.06
CA ASN A 65 -1.82 4.21 -7.81
C ASN A 65 -1.88 5.05 -6.54
N LEU A 66 -1.16 4.60 -5.51
CA LEU A 66 -1.08 5.30 -4.23
C LEU A 66 -0.24 6.57 -4.36
N ALA A 67 -0.61 7.60 -3.61
CA ALA A 67 0.11 8.87 -3.54
C ALA A 67 1.40 8.74 -2.71
N THR A 68 1.37 7.86 -1.72
CA THR A 68 2.50 7.48 -0.86
C THR A 68 2.57 5.96 -0.80
N PRO A 69 3.77 5.36 -0.69
CA PRO A 69 3.92 3.96 -0.31
C PRO A 69 3.21 3.64 1.01
N VAL A 70 2.74 2.40 1.15
CA VAL A 70 1.98 1.89 2.31
C VAL A 70 2.49 0.50 2.66
N ALA A 71 2.79 0.22 3.93
CA ALA A 71 3.25 -1.09 4.34
C ALA A 71 2.13 -2.13 4.25
N HIS A 72 2.41 -3.33 3.75
CA HIS A 72 1.41 -4.39 3.72
C HIS A 72 1.20 -4.98 5.12
N ILE A 73 -0.04 -4.92 5.61
CA ILE A 73 -0.41 -5.33 6.98
C ILE A 73 0.01 -6.77 7.34
N TRP A 74 -0.06 -7.71 6.39
CA TRP A 74 0.38 -9.08 6.62
C TRP A 74 1.88 -9.24 6.87
N PHE A 75 2.75 -8.49 6.20
CA PHE A 75 4.19 -8.58 6.47
C PHE A 75 4.60 -7.83 7.74
N LEU A 76 3.78 -6.86 8.15
CA LEU A 76 3.96 -6.10 9.39
C LEU A 76 3.49 -6.86 10.63
N LYS A 77 2.22 -7.30 10.66
CA LYS A 77 1.56 -7.82 11.87
C LYS A 77 1.56 -9.35 12.01
N SER A 78 1.94 -10.10 10.97
CA SER A 78 2.10 -11.56 11.13
C SER A 78 3.29 -11.84 12.04
N LEU A 79 3.19 -12.86 12.89
CA LEU A 79 4.28 -13.24 13.80
C LEU A 79 5.04 -14.45 13.25
N PRO A 80 6.38 -14.37 13.08
CA PRO A 80 7.21 -13.19 13.26
C PRO A 80 7.04 -12.17 12.11
N SER A 81 7.18 -10.88 12.44
CA SER A 81 7.03 -9.79 11.46
C SER A 81 8.18 -9.79 10.47
N ARG A 82 7.87 -9.89 9.18
CA ARG A 82 8.88 -9.99 8.11
C ARG A 82 9.59 -8.64 7.89
N ILE A 83 8.83 -7.54 7.93
CA ILE A 83 9.41 -6.19 7.84
C ILE A 83 10.32 -5.92 9.04
N SER A 84 9.86 -6.23 10.26
CA SER A 84 10.64 -6.03 11.49
C SER A 84 11.93 -6.84 11.49
N LEU A 85 11.88 -8.10 11.04
CA LEU A 85 13.07 -8.95 10.92
C LEU A 85 14.03 -8.45 9.85
N ALA A 86 13.52 -8.00 8.70
CA ALA A 86 14.37 -7.49 7.61
C ALA A 86 15.18 -6.26 8.07
N VAL A 87 14.51 -5.26 8.67
CA VAL A 87 15.12 -4.02 9.17
C VAL A 87 15.88 -4.22 10.49
N ASP A 88 15.80 -5.40 11.10
CA ASP A 88 16.38 -5.75 12.41
C ASP A 88 15.97 -4.82 13.57
N MET A 89 14.69 -4.45 13.61
CA MET A 89 14.10 -3.65 14.69
C MET A 89 13.02 -4.43 15.42
N LYS A 90 12.57 -3.95 16.58
CA LYS A 90 11.38 -4.52 17.23
C LYS A 90 10.12 -4.07 16.50
N LEU A 91 9.09 -4.91 16.51
CA LEU A 91 7.81 -4.60 15.85
C LEU A 91 7.21 -3.26 16.32
N LYS A 92 7.25 -2.98 17.64
CA LYS A 92 6.76 -1.71 18.19
C LYS A 92 7.51 -0.49 17.66
N GLU A 93 8.81 -0.62 17.40
CA GLU A 93 9.64 0.47 16.88
C GLU A 93 9.29 0.74 15.42
N VAL A 94 9.14 -0.30 14.61
CA VAL A 94 8.68 -0.17 13.21
C VAL A 94 7.28 0.44 13.12
N GLU A 95 6.37 0.07 14.03
CA GLU A 95 5.03 0.66 14.08
C GLU A 95 5.05 2.16 14.37
N ARG A 96 5.92 2.62 15.29
CA ARG A 96 6.09 4.06 15.57
C ARG A 96 6.52 4.84 14.34
N VAL A 97 7.41 4.26 13.53
CA VAL A 97 7.85 4.88 12.26
C VAL A 97 6.71 4.90 11.25
N LEU A 98 6.03 3.77 11.03
CA LEU A 98 4.96 3.64 10.04
C LEU A 98 3.74 4.53 10.33
N TYR A 99 3.43 4.76 11.61
CA TYR A 99 2.29 5.58 12.04
C TYR A 99 2.65 7.03 12.37
N PHE A 100 3.82 7.48 11.92
CA PHE A 100 4.26 8.86 12.00
C PHE A 100 4.42 9.38 13.44
N GLU A 101 4.86 8.52 14.38
CA GLU A 101 5.22 8.92 15.74
C GLU A 101 6.70 9.31 15.84
N ASN A 102 7.59 8.49 15.27
CA ASN A 102 9.04 8.68 15.33
C ASN A 102 9.68 8.66 13.94
N PHE A 103 10.79 9.37 13.79
CA PHE A 103 11.67 9.29 12.64
C PHE A 103 12.64 8.12 12.79
N ILE A 104 13.16 7.64 11.67
CA ILE A 104 14.22 6.64 11.59
C ILE A 104 15.38 7.20 10.78
N VAL A 105 16.60 7.02 11.28
CA VAL A 105 17.83 7.36 10.56
C VAL A 105 18.04 6.33 9.45
N ILE A 106 17.98 6.79 8.20
CA ILE A 106 18.18 5.98 7.00
C ILE A 106 19.67 5.88 6.72
N GLU A 107 20.35 7.02 6.66
CA GLU A 107 21.80 7.11 6.46
C GLU A 107 22.41 8.08 7.50
N PRO A 108 23.28 7.60 8.40
CA PRO A 108 23.83 8.42 9.48
C PRO A 108 24.91 9.42 9.03
N GLY A 109 25.47 9.27 7.83
CA GLY A 109 26.53 10.15 7.32
C GLY A 109 27.77 10.17 8.23
N LEU A 110 28.32 11.35 8.46
CA LEU A 110 29.48 11.57 9.34
C LEU A 110 29.10 11.91 10.78
N THR A 111 27.83 11.73 11.15
CA THR A 111 27.34 12.01 12.50
C THR A 111 27.60 10.85 13.46
N GLY A 112 27.39 11.09 14.77
CA GLY A 112 27.43 10.02 15.78
C GLY A 112 26.19 9.11 15.79
N LEU A 113 25.25 9.28 14.86
CA LEU A 113 24.00 8.52 14.79
C LEU A 113 24.23 7.10 14.26
N GLN A 114 23.33 6.19 14.63
CA GLN A 114 23.32 4.83 14.11
C GLN A 114 22.22 4.64 13.06
N LYS A 115 22.49 3.84 12.03
CA LYS A 115 21.45 3.41 11.08
C LYS A 115 20.33 2.70 11.84
N ASN A 116 19.08 2.96 11.45
CA ASN A 116 17.86 2.50 12.10
C ASN A 116 17.62 3.04 13.53
N GLN A 117 18.38 4.04 13.98
CA GLN A 117 18.10 4.74 15.23
C GLN A 117 16.78 5.51 15.10
N LEU A 118 15.96 5.43 16.16
CA LEU A 118 14.73 6.23 16.25
C LEU A 118 15.03 7.61 16.83
N LEU A 119 14.41 8.62 16.25
CA LEU A 119 14.47 10.01 16.72
C LEU A 119 13.05 10.54 16.90
N ASN A 120 12.79 11.21 18.01
CA ASN A 120 11.57 12.03 18.17
C ASN A 120 11.75 13.37 17.43
N GLU A 121 10.66 14.13 17.26
CA GLU A 121 10.69 15.41 16.53
C GLU A 121 11.65 16.43 17.17
N GLU A 122 11.70 16.50 18.51
CA GLU A 122 12.65 17.36 19.23
C GLU A 122 14.12 16.91 19.07
N GLU A 123 14.36 15.59 19.03
CA GLU A 123 15.71 15.06 18.86
C GLU A 123 16.21 15.30 17.44
N LEU A 124 15.34 15.07 16.45
CA LEU A 124 15.65 15.36 15.05
C LEU A 124 16.05 16.82 14.87
N ALA A 125 15.27 17.76 15.41
CA ALA A 125 15.58 19.19 15.36
C ALA A 125 16.96 19.50 15.99
N LYS A 126 17.26 18.94 17.17
CA LYS A 126 18.56 19.13 17.83
C LYS A 126 19.73 18.63 16.98
N TYR A 127 19.61 17.43 16.40
CA TYR A 127 20.67 16.88 15.55
C TYR A 127 20.82 17.66 14.23
N GLN A 128 19.72 18.17 13.67
CA GLN A 128 19.75 19.03 12.49
C GLN A 128 20.39 20.40 12.80
N ASP A 129 20.15 20.97 13.98
CA ASP A 129 20.78 22.21 14.43
C ASP A 129 22.28 22.02 14.69
N GLU A 130 22.69 20.86 15.22
CA GLU A 130 24.09 20.57 15.57
C GLU A 130 24.95 20.21 14.36
N PHE A 131 24.46 19.33 13.49
CA PHE A 131 25.25 18.77 12.37
C PHE A 131 24.86 19.36 11.00
N GLY A 132 23.73 20.07 10.91
CA GLY A 132 23.14 20.56 9.67
C GLY A 132 22.19 19.55 9.03
N GLU A 133 21.15 20.03 8.35
CA GLU A 133 20.10 19.18 7.76
C GLU A 133 20.60 18.18 6.71
N GLU A 134 21.68 18.50 5.98
CA GLU A 134 22.22 17.66 4.91
C GLU A 134 23.26 16.62 5.41
N SER A 135 23.57 16.62 6.70
CA SER A 135 24.64 15.78 7.26
C SER A 135 24.24 14.32 7.47
N PHE A 136 22.95 14.04 7.61
CA PHE A 136 22.36 12.70 7.74
C PHE A 136 20.96 12.67 7.13
N GLU A 137 20.50 11.49 6.71
CA GLU A 137 19.15 11.31 6.19
C GLU A 137 18.28 10.60 7.24
N ALA A 138 17.20 11.26 7.66
CA ALA A 138 16.16 10.66 8.49
C ALA A 138 14.80 10.78 7.80
N GLY A 139 14.01 9.72 7.91
CA GLY A 139 12.68 9.65 7.29
C GLY A 139 11.62 9.16 8.26
N ILE A 140 10.37 9.23 7.82
CA ILE A 140 9.21 8.75 8.58
C ILE A 140 8.20 8.04 7.67
N GLY A 141 7.38 7.18 8.25
CA GLY A 141 6.35 6.45 7.52
C GLY A 141 6.90 5.30 6.67
N ALA A 142 6.05 4.79 5.79
CA ALA A 142 6.39 3.67 4.91
C ALA A 142 7.45 4.01 3.85
N GLU A 143 7.63 5.29 3.53
CA GLU A 143 8.68 5.78 2.61
C GLU A 143 10.08 5.52 3.18
N ALA A 144 10.28 5.78 4.46
CA ALA A 144 11.56 5.53 5.12
C ALA A 144 11.90 4.04 5.16
N ILE A 145 10.92 3.21 5.55
CA ILE A 145 11.08 1.75 5.54
C ILE A 145 11.35 1.23 4.12
N LEU A 146 10.69 1.78 3.11
CA LEU A 146 10.94 1.44 1.71
C LEU A 146 12.37 1.78 1.29
N SER A 147 12.88 2.96 1.67
CA SER A 147 14.26 3.38 1.37
C SER A 147 15.28 2.43 1.99
N ILE A 148 15.10 2.11 3.28
CA ILE A 148 15.96 1.16 4.00
C ILE A 148 15.97 -0.20 3.32
N LEU A 149 14.79 -0.75 2.99
CA LEU A 149 14.68 -2.05 2.34
C LEU A 149 15.29 -2.07 0.94
N LYS A 150 15.19 -0.98 0.18
CA LYS A 150 15.82 -0.84 -1.14
C LYS A 150 17.34 -0.72 -1.07
N SER A 151 17.87 -0.08 -0.04
CA SER A 151 19.32 0.10 0.16
C SER A 151 20.03 -1.18 0.63
N MET A 152 19.27 -2.23 0.95
CA MET A 152 19.79 -3.45 1.56
C MET A 152 20.49 -4.35 0.52
N ASP A 153 21.77 -4.63 0.74
CA ASP A 153 22.48 -5.68 0.03
C ASP A 153 22.29 -7.01 0.75
N LEU A 154 21.47 -7.89 0.17
CA LEU A 154 21.13 -9.18 0.76
C LEU A 154 22.34 -10.12 0.91
N GLU A 155 23.31 -10.06 -0.01
CA GLU A 155 24.48 -10.95 0.04
C GLU A 155 25.46 -10.54 1.13
N LEU A 156 25.68 -9.22 1.27
CA LEU A 156 26.48 -8.68 2.36
C LEU A 156 25.84 -8.97 3.71
N GLU A 157 24.52 -8.73 3.82
CA GLU A 157 23.79 -8.94 5.06
C GLU A 157 23.80 -10.41 5.49
N ARG A 158 23.69 -11.35 4.53
CA ARG A 158 23.84 -12.79 4.78
C ARG A 158 25.22 -13.11 5.38
N LYS A 159 26.30 -12.58 4.80
CA LYS A 159 27.68 -12.82 5.29
C LYS A 159 27.86 -12.26 6.70
N LEU A 160 27.37 -11.05 6.96
CA LEU A 160 27.43 -10.42 8.28
C LEU A 160 26.70 -11.27 9.32
N LEU A 161 25.46 -11.69 9.04
CA LEU A 161 24.67 -12.51 9.96
C LEU A 161 25.32 -13.84 10.31
N ILE A 162 25.95 -14.52 9.35
CA ILE A 162 26.68 -15.78 9.62
C ILE A 162 27.81 -15.55 10.62
N ASN A 163 28.54 -14.43 10.52
CA ASN A 163 29.60 -14.09 11.47
C ASN A 163 29.01 -13.71 12.84
N THR A 164 27.97 -12.88 12.86
CA THR A 164 27.27 -12.49 14.10
C THR A 164 26.76 -13.69 14.88
N ILE A 165 26.20 -14.70 14.21
CA ILE A 165 25.71 -15.92 14.85
C ILE A 165 26.86 -16.68 15.54
N LYS A 166 28.05 -16.75 14.93
CA LYS A 166 29.21 -17.45 15.51
C LYS A 166 29.76 -16.73 16.76
N GLU A 167 29.69 -15.40 16.78
CA GLU A 167 30.22 -14.58 17.88
C GLU A 167 29.22 -14.39 19.03
N THR A 168 27.92 -14.53 18.75
CA THR A 168 26.86 -14.26 19.71
C THR A 168 26.82 -15.31 20.81
N LYS A 169 27.00 -14.89 22.06
CA LYS A 169 26.90 -15.75 23.25
C LYS A 169 25.47 -15.86 23.82
N SER A 170 24.59 -14.94 23.45
CA SER A 170 23.20 -14.88 23.95
C SER A 170 22.27 -15.72 23.09
N LYS A 171 21.68 -16.76 23.68
CA LYS A 171 20.71 -17.65 23.01
C LYS A 171 19.55 -16.89 22.35
N VAL A 172 19.07 -15.80 22.98
CA VAL A 172 17.94 -15.01 22.44
C VAL A 172 18.34 -14.26 21.17
N ASN A 173 19.52 -13.65 21.16
CA ASN A 173 20.02 -12.91 20.00
C ASN A 173 20.44 -13.86 18.88
N GLU A 174 20.97 -15.03 19.25
CA GLU A 174 21.29 -16.11 18.31
C GLU A 174 20.03 -16.60 17.59
N GLU A 175 18.95 -16.93 18.32
CA GLU A 175 17.69 -17.39 17.71
C GLU A 175 17.07 -16.32 16.78
N ARG A 176 17.13 -15.05 17.19
CA ARG A 176 16.66 -13.92 16.36
C ARG A 176 17.49 -13.81 15.07
N SER A 177 18.82 -13.89 15.18
CA SER A 177 19.74 -13.79 14.05
C SER A 177 19.54 -14.95 13.07
N ILE A 178 19.31 -16.18 13.56
CA ILE A 178 18.97 -17.34 12.74
C ILE A 178 17.66 -17.12 11.97
N LYS A 179 16.62 -16.62 12.62
CA LYS A 179 15.33 -16.31 11.96
C LYS A 179 15.49 -15.25 10.87
N ARG A 180 16.33 -14.25 11.11
CA ARG A 180 16.65 -13.20 10.13
C ARG A 180 17.47 -13.75 8.97
N LEU A 181 18.51 -14.54 9.23
CA LEU A 181 19.33 -15.19 8.20
C LEU A 181 18.45 -16.02 7.26
N LYS A 182 17.56 -16.86 7.83
CA LYS A 182 16.62 -17.67 7.04
C LYS A 182 15.71 -16.83 6.14
N LEU A 183 15.27 -15.66 6.61
CA LEU A 183 14.46 -14.74 5.81
C LEU A 183 15.27 -14.17 4.63
N ILE A 184 16.51 -13.74 4.87
CA ILE A 184 17.39 -13.19 3.84
C ILE A 184 17.74 -14.25 2.79
N GLU A 185 18.08 -15.46 3.22
CA GLU A 185 18.32 -16.59 2.31
C GLU A 185 17.08 -16.88 1.44
N SER A 186 15.88 -16.84 2.02
CA SER A 186 14.63 -17.03 1.25
C SER A 186 14.45 -15.95 0.16
N PHE A 187 14.82 -14.70 0.43
CA PHE A 187 14.77 -13.64 -0.58
C PHE A 187 15.78 -13.87 -1.70
N ILE A 188 17.01 -14.26 -1.36
CA ILE A 188 18.07 -14.56 -2.33
C ILE A 188 17.66 -15.74 -3.22
N GLU A 189 17.18 -16.83 -2.64
CA GLU A 189 16.79 -18.05 -3.37
C GLU A 189 15.63 -17.82 -4.32
N THR A 190 14.63 -17.02 -3.91
CA THR A 190 13.44 -16.76 -4.72
C THR A 190 13.62 -15.60 -5.71
N GLY A 191 14.69 -14.81 -5.58
CA GLY A 191 14.89 -13.57 -6.33
C GLY A 191 13.85 -12.48 -6.02
N GLN A 192 13.06 -12.65 -4.95
CA GLN A 192 12.10 -11.64 -4.50
C GLN A 192 12.80 -10.50 -3.80
N LYS A 193 12.26 -9.29 -3.97
CA LYS A 193 12.86 -8.11 -3.38
C LYS A 193 12.16 -7.71 -2.06
N PRO A 194 12.89 -7.41 -0.98
CA PRO A 194 12.31 -7.05 0.31
C PRO A 194 11.36 -5.85 0.23
N GLU A 195 11.66 -4.88 -0.63
CA GLU A 195 10.85 -3.67 -0.80
C GLU A 195 9.42 -3.94 -1.30
N TRP A 196 9.14 -5.12 -1.88
CA TRP A 196 7.79 -5.50 -2.33
C TRP A 196 6.81 -5.72 -1.17
N MET A 197 7.30 -5.79 0.07
CA MET A 197 6.45 -5.74 1.26
C MET A 197 5.78 -4.38 1.47
N ILE A 198 6.26 -3.33 0.80
CA ILE A 198 5.67 -1.99 0.79
C ILE A 198 4.95 -1.76 -0.53
N LEU A 199 3.64 -1.53 -0.46
CA LEU A 199 2.78 -1.33 -1.61
C LEU A 199 2.87 0.10 -2.13
N THR A 200 3.10 0.24 -3.43
CA THR A 200 2.96 1.52 -4.16
C THR A 200 1.69 1.53 -5.03
N VAL A 201 1.18 0.35 -5.35
CA VAL A 201 -0.02 0.14 -6.17
C VAL A 201 -0.87 -0.95 -5.51
N ILE A 202 -2.20 -0.74 -5.49
CA ILE A 202 -3.15 -1.72 -4.94
C ILE A 202 -4.03 -2.28 -6.06
N PRO A 203 -4.15 -3.61 -6.21
CA PRO A 203 -5.06 -4.21 -7.16
C PRO A 203 -6.53 -4.04 -6.73
N VAL A 204 -7.40 -3.81 -7.71
CA VAL A 204 -8.85 -3.72 -7.52
C VAL A 204 -9.50 -4.97 -8.11
N ILE A 205 -10.18 -5.72 -7.24
CA ILE A 205 -10.88 -6.96 -7.61
C ILE A 205 -11.98 -6.66 -8.64
N PRO A 206 -12.24 -7.59 -9.59
CA PRO A 206 -13.29 -7.44 -10.60
C PRO A 206 -14.67 -7.12 -10.00
N PRO A 207 -15.47 -6.24 -10.63
CA PRO A 207 -16.74 -5.77 -10.08
C PRO A 207 -17.80 -6.87 -9.90
N GLU A 208 -17.78 -7.94 -10.68
CA GLU A 208 -18.72 -9.06 -10.50
C GLU A 208 -18.48 -9.85 -9.20
N LEU A 209 -17.26 -9.82 -8.65
CA LEU A 209 -16.95 -10.42 -7.36
C LEU A 209 -17.32 -9.52 -6.17
N ARG A 210 -17.72 -8.27 -6.45
CA ARG A 210 -18.18 -7.28 -5.47
C ARG A 210 -19.42 -6.55 -5.97
N PRO A 211 -20.52 -7.27 -6.22
CA PRO A 211 -21.68 -6.71 -6.88
C PRO A 211 -22.38 -5.65 -6.03
N LEU A 212 -23.13 -4.80 -6.72
CA LEU A 212 -24.01 -3.81 -6.14
C LEU A 212 -25.42 -4.17 -6.61
N VAL A 213 -26.24 -4.70 -5.69
CA VAL A 213 -27.53 -5.32 -6.02
C VAL A 213 -28.64 -4.33 -5.74
N PRO A 214 -29.49 -4.00 -6.74
CA PRO A 214 -30.67 -3.16 -6.49
C PRO A 214 -31.65 -3.90 -5.58
N LEU A 215 -32.20 -3.19 -4.61
CA LEU A 215 -33.28 -3.63 -3.74
C LEU A 215 -34.55 -2.83 -4.06
N ASP A 216 -35.69 -3.32 -3.55
CA ASP A 216 -36.96 -2.61 -3.66
C ASP A 216 -36.88 -1.21 -3.02
N GLY A 217 -37.61 -0.26 -3.61
CA GLY A 217 -37.64 1.13 -3.14
C GLY A 217 -36.39 1.95 -3.49
N GLY A 218 -35.61 1.54 -4.50
CA GLY A 218 -34.45 2.30 -5.00
C GLY A 218 -33.22 2.26 -4.10
N ARG A 219 -33.18 1.32 -3.15
CA ARG A 219 -32.01 1.06 -2.30
C ARG A 219 -31.04 0.13 -3.03
N PHE A 220 -29.79 0.11 -2.58
CA PHE A 220 -28.78 -0.82 -3.09
C PHE A 220 -28.11 -1.54 -1.93
N ALA A 221 -27.99 -2.85 -2.04
CA ALA A 221 -27.09 -3.63 -1.20
C ALA A 221 -25.68 -3.50 -1.78
N THR A 222 -24.75 -3.01 -0.97
CA THR A 222 -23.33 -2.88 -1.32
C THR A 222 -22.51 -3.92 -0.56
N SER A 223 -21.57 -4.56 -1.24
CA SER A 223 -20.52 -5.32 -0.56
C SER A 223 -19.63 -4.39 0.26
N ASP A 224 -19.28 -4.76 1.49
CA ASP A 224 -18.36 -4.03 2.39
C ASP A 224 -17.05 -3.65 1.69
N LEU A 225 -16.57 -4.52 0.79
CA LEU A 225 -15.34 -4.30 0.03
C LEU A 225 -15.40 -3.02 -0.83
N ASN A 226 -16.57 -2.70 -1.39
CA ASN A 226 -16.74 -1.48 -2.19
C ASN A 226 -16.60 -0.22 -1.32
N ASP A 227 -17.02 -0.26 -0.07
CA ASP A 227 -16.91 0.87 0.85
C ASP A 227 -15.48 1.03 1.37
N LEU A 228 -14.77 -0.08 1.62
CA LEU A 228 -13.33 -0.08 1.92
C LEU A 228 -12.52 0.49 0.73
N TYR A 229 -12.78 0.05 -0.50
CA TYR A 229 -12.14 0.62 -1.69
C TYR A 229 -12.45 2.11 -1.84
N ARG A 230 -13.72 2.53 -1.63
CA ARG A 230 -14.10 3.94 -1.71
C ARG A 230 -13.34 4.78 -0.68
N ARG A 231 -13.17 4.27 0.55
CA ARG A 231 -12.39 4.93 1.59
C ARG A 231 -10.94 5.12 1.15
N VAL A 232 -10.27 4.07 0.67
CA VAL A 232 -8.89 4.15 0.17
C VAL A 232 -8.77 5.17 -0.97
N ILE A 233 -9.65 5.11 -1.97
CA ILE A 233 -9.63 6.04 -3.11
C ILE A 233 -9.81 7.49 -2.66
N ASN A 234 -10.78 7.75 -1.77
CA ASN A 234 -11.06 9.10 -1.28
C ASN A 234 -9.89 9.66 -0.48
N ARG A 235 -9.28 8.86 0.41
CA ARG A 235 -8.07 9.23 1.17
C ARG A 235 -6.88 9.49 0.25
N ASN A 236 -6.67 8.61 -0.73
CA ASN A 236 -5.59 8.73 -1.69
C ASN A 236 -5.72 10.01 -2.55
N ASN A 237 -6.91 10.29 -3.06
CA ASN A 237 -7.16 11.50 -3.86
C ASN A 237 -7.07 12.78 -3.02
N ARG A 238 -7.53 12.73 -1.76
CA ARG A 238 -7.36 13.84 -0.81
C ARG A 238 -5.89 14.10 -0.53
N LEU A 239 -5.09 13.06 -0.28
CA LEU A 239 -3.66 13.19 -0.05
C LEU A 239 -2.95 13.80 -1.27
N LYS A 240 -3.24 13.34 -2.50
CA LYS A 240 -2.68 13.95 -3.73
C LYS A 240 -2.95 15.44 -3.79
N ARG A 241 -4.20 15.86 -3.57
CA ARG A 241 -4.58 17.28 -3.55
C ARG A 241 -3.83 18.07 -2.48
N LEU A 242 -3.67 17.50 -1.28
CA LEU A 242 -2.93 18.16 -0.20
C LEU A 242 -1.45 18.35 -0.56
N MET A 243 -0.83 17.36 -1.22
CA MET A 243 0.55 17.45 -1.70
C MET A 243 0.68 18.49 -2.83
N ASP A 244 -0.25 18.50 -3.79
CA ASP A 244 -0.27 19.47 -4.89
C ASP A 244 -0.41 20.92 -4.39
N LEU A 245 -1.21 21.12 -3.33
CA LEU A 245 -1.40 22.41 -2.68
C LEU A 245 -0.28 22.79 -1.69
N LYS A 246 0.75 21.94 -1.52
CA LYS A 246 1.81 22.10 -0.52
C LYS A 246 1.26 22.41 0.88
N ALA A 247 0.26 21.64 1.29
CA ALA A 247 -0.33 21.77 2.62
C ALA A 247 0.72 21.50 3.73
N PRO A 248 0.56 22.06 4.93
CA PRO A 248 1.49 21.84 6.04
C PRO A 248 1.73 20.35 6.37
N ASP A 249 2.97 20.02 6.75
CA ASP A 249 3.42 18.64 6.98
C ASP A 249 2.58 17.88 8.00
N ILE A 250 2.09 18.53 9.05
CA ILE A 250 1.24 17.90 10.06
C ILE A 250 -0.04 17.32 9.42
N ILE A 251 -0.64 18.07 8.49
CA ILE A 251 -1.86 17.66 7.78
C ILE A 251 -1.54 16.51 6.81
N VAL A 252 -0.42 16.63 6.09
CA VAL A 252 0.03 15.60 5.14
C VAL A 252 0.36 14.29 5.86
N ARG A 253 1.13 14.33 6.96
CA ARG A 253 1.45 13.16 7.80
C ARG A 253 0.20 12.49 8.34
N ASN A 254 -0.76 13.27 8.84
CA ASN A 254 -2.03 12.72 9.29
C ASN A 254 -2.80 12.03 8.14
N GLU A 255 -2.84 12.61 6.94
CA GLU A 255 -3.52 11.97 5.80
C GLU A 255 -2.76 10.73 5.28
N LYS A 256 -1.42 10.73 5.30
CA LYS A 256 -0.60 9.53 5.03
C LYS A 256 -0.92 8.41 6.04
N ARG A 257 -0.99 8.74 7.34
CA ARG A 257 -1.42 7.80 8.39
C ARG A 257 -2.81 7.26 8.10
N MET A 258 -3.79 8.13 7.83
CA MET A 258 -5.18 7.73 7.52
C MET A 258 -5.26 6.82 6.28
N LEU A 259 -4.41 7.05 5.27
CA LEU A 259 -4.33 6.19 4.09
C LEU A 259 -3.77 4.81 4.47
N GLN A 260 -2.70 4.73 5.26
CA GLN A 260 -2.17 3.46 5.77
C GLN A 260 -3.26 2.66 6.48
N GLU A 261 -4.02 3.26 7.41
CA GLU A 261 -5.08 2.53 8.13
C GLU A 261 -6.23 2.09 7.21
N SER A 262 -6.54 2.89 6.19
CA SER A 262 -7.59 2.55 5.22
C SER A 262 -7.17 1.35 4.36
N VAL A 263 -5.89 1.24 4.02
CA VAL A 263 -5.34 0.08 3.30
C VAL A 263 -5.22 -1.13 4.22
N ASP A 264 -4.80 -0.95 5.47
CA ASP A 264 -4.80 -2.04 6.45
C ASP A 264 -6.18 -2.67 6.57
N ALA A 265 -7.22 -1.84 6.72
CA ALA A 265 -8.61 -2.29 6.80
C ALA A 265 -9.11 -2.93 5.50
N LEU A 266 -8.58 -2.55 4.34
CA LEU A 266 -8.93 -3.18 3.07
C LEU A 266 -8.42 -4.64 2.99
N PHE A 267 -7.21 -4.90 3.51
CA PHE A 267 -6.60 -6.24 3.47
C PHE A 267 -6.99 -7.11 4.66
N ASP A 268 -7.13 -6.54 5.86
CA ASP A 268 -7.40 -7.28 7.08
C ASP A 268 -8.13 -6.41 8.12
N ASN A 269 -9.44 -6.31 7.96
CA ASN A 269 -10.33 -5.50 8.81
C ASN A 269 -10.52 -6.15 10.19
N GLY A 270 -9.61 -5.83 11.13
CA GLY A 270 -9.70 -6.29 12.52
C GLY A 270 -8.33 -6.49 13.18
N ARG A 271 -7.28 -6.67 12.38
CA ARG A 271 -5.92 -6.95 12.90
C ARG A 271 -5.30 -5.79 13.70
N ARG A 272 -5.84 -4.58 13.57
CA ARG A 272 -5.34 -3.38 14.24
C ARG A 272 -6.25 -2.87 15.37
N GLY A 273 -7.43 -3.47 15.57
CA GLY A 273 -8.36 -3.04 16.61
C GLY A 273 -9.82 -3.13 16.17
N ARG A 274 -10.60 -2.08 16.42
CA ARG A 274 -12.04 -2.06 16.15
C ARG A 274 -12.30 -2.23 14.65
N VAL A 275 -13.03 -3.28 14.31
CA VAL A 275 -13.49 -3.56 12.94
C VAL A 275 -14.25 -2.35 12.44
N ILE A 276 -13.86 -1.83 11.28
CA ILE A 276 -14.57 -0.71 10.69
C ILE A 276 -15.75 -1.27 9.89
N THR A 277 -16.96 -0.95 10.34
CA THR A 277 -18.20 -1.28 9.62
C THR A 277 -18.56 -0.15 8.64
N GLY A 278 -19.22 -0.53 7.53
CA GLY A 278 -19.80 0.41 6.56
C GLY A 278 -20.98 1.19 7.12
#